data_AF-A0A087U1E2-F1
#
_entry.id   AF-A0A087U1E2-F1
#
_cell.length_a   1.000
_cell.length_b   1.000
_cell.length_c   1.000
_cell.angle_alpha   90.00
_cell.angle_beta   90.00
_cell.angle_gamma   90.00
#
_symmetry.space_group_name_H-M   'P 1'
#
loop_
_entity.id
_entity.type
_entity.pdbx_description
1 polymer ?
#
loop_
_entity_poly.entity_id
_entity_poly.type
_entity_poly.pdbx_seq_one_letter_code
_entity_poly.pdbx_strand_id
1 'polypeptide(L)'
;MAVTLIAWRTLIKNNNSFKISKVKELYSRLKFTIDLSRGFALDSSNRASSTPQRDSLDLTFENTKDAFKSKTTWELIRGLLVLKLSTNDYLVENHEKLMMQGKKILGPKLFKIIMRHTFYGHFVAGEDTEAIKPVLDRLRSFGVKSILDYSAEEDMSEEQAKEAMHRASLSHQIGETKSGKEI
;
A
#
# COMPACT_ATOMS: atom_id res chain seq x y z
N MET A 1 -1.94 -5.70 -3.74
CA MET A 1 -0.89 -6.75 -3.92
C MET A 1 -1.38 -8.03 -4.59
N ALA A 2 -2.60 -8.54 -4.31
CA ALA A 2 -3.12 -9.75 -4.98
C ALA A 2 -3.48 -9.54 -6.46
N VAL A 3 -3.93 -8.34 -6.83
CA VAL A 3 -4.32 -7.99 -8.22
C VAL A 3 -3.14 -8.00 -9.19
N THR A 4 -1.94 -7.62 -8.72
CA THR A 4 -0.73 -7.58 -9.54
C THR A 4 -0.23 -8.97 -9.92
N LEU A 5 -0.39 -9.96 -9.05
CA LEU A 5 0.05 -11.34 -9.28
C LEU A 5 -0.88 -12.09 -10.24
N ILE A 6 -2.19 -11.79 -10.23
CA ILE A 6 -3.16 -12.37 -11.17
C ILE A 6 -2.97 -11.78 -12.57
N ALA A 7 -2.76 -10.47 -12.68
CA ALA A 7 -2.48 -9.81 -13.96
C ALA A 7 -1.17 -10.33 -14.60
N TRP A 8 -0.14 -10.57 -13.79
CA TRP A 8 1.15 -11.08 -14.27
C TRP A 8 1.07 -12.56 -14.72
N ARG A 9 0.25 -13.37 -14.06
CA ARG A 9 0.00 -14.77 -14.42
C ARG A 9 -0.82 -14.92 -15.71
N THR A 10 -1.69 -13.96 -16.03
CA THR A 10 -2.44 -13.89 -17.30
C THR A 10 -1.57 -13.42 -18.47
N LEU A 11 -0.60 -12.54 -18.21
CA LEU A 11 0.27 -11.97 -19.25
C LEU A 11 1.30 -12.97 -19.80
N ILE A 12 1.71 -13.96 -19.00
CA ILE A 12 2.73 -14.95 -19.40
C ILE A 12 2.14 -16.09 -20.25
N LYS A 13 0.82 -16.31 -20.21
CA LYS A 13 0.18 -17.45 -20.88
C LYS A 13 -0.32 -17.17 -22.30
N ASN A 14 -0.41 -15.91 -22.75
CA ASN A 14 -1.03 -15.58 -24.03
C ASN A 14 -0.02 -15.03 -25.05
N ASN A 15 0.65 -15.99 -25.67
CA ASN A 15 1.33 -15.97 -26.97
C ASN A 15 2.44 -14.95 -27.28
N ASN A 16 3.51 -15.52 -27.81
CA ASN A 16 4.74 -14.93 -28.29
C ASN A 16 4.55 -13.78 -29.29
N SER A 17 5.50 -12.82 -29.23
CA SER A 17 5.80 -11.80 -30.25
C SER A 17 5.28 -10.36 -30.03
N PHE A 18 4.77 -10.00 -28.85
CA PHE A 18 4.51 -8.59 -28.51
C PHE A 18 5.79 -7.86 -28.04
N LYS A 19 6.63 -7.54 -29.03
CA LYS A 19 7.75 -6.58 -29.06
C LYS A 19 8.49 -6.31 -27.73
N ILE A 20 9.55 -7.09 -27.54
CA ILE A 20 10.69 -6.87 -26.62
C ILE A 20 11.23 -5.41 -26.69
N SER A 21 11.06 -4.72 -27.82
CA SER A 21 11.44 -3.32 -27.99
C SER A 21 10.69 -2.34 -27.08
N LYS A 22 9.39 -2.56 -26.79
CA LYS A 22 8.64 -1.71 -25.84
C LYS A 22 9.05 -1.96 -24.40
N VAL A 23 9.44 -3.20 -24.08
CA VAL A 23 9.93 -3.57 -22.74
C VAL A 23 11.29 -2.92 -22.47
N LYS A 24 12.19 -2.89 -23.45
CA LYS A 24 13.47 -2.18 -23.34
C LYS A 24 13.28 -0.66 -23.20
N GLU A 25 12.35 -0.07 -23.96
CA GLU A 25 11.98 1.35 -23.85
C GLU A 25 11.50 1.71 -22.44
N LEU A 26 10.56 0.93 -21.89
CA LEU A 26 10.03 1.11 -20.53
C LEU A 26 11.14 0.96 -19.48
N TYR A 27 12.05 0.00 -19.65
CA TYR A 27 13.15 -0.22 -18.72
C TYR A 27 14.17 0.92 -18.73
N SER A 28 14.52 1.44 -19.92
CA SER A 28 15.41 2.61 -20.05
C SER A 28 14.78 3.88 -19.47
N ARG A 29 13.48 4.10 -19.70
CA ARG A 29 12.76 5.25 -19.11
C ARG A 29 12.66 5.14 -17.60
N LEU A 30 12.42 3.95 -17.05
CA LEU A 30 12.41 3.71 -15.61
C LEU A 30 13.80 3.95 -14.99
N LYS A 31 14.87 3.50 -15.66
CA LYS A 31 16.26 3.70 -15.21
C LYS A 31 16.66 5.18 -15.21
N PHE A 32 16.27 5.95 -16.22
CA PHE A 32 16.54 7.40 -16.29
C PHE A 32 15.84 8.18 -15.15
N THR A 33 14.59 7.87 -14.83
CA THR A 33 13.87 8.53 -13.72
C THR A 33 14.46 8.21 -12.35
N ILE A 34 15.00 7.00 -12.17
CA ILE A 34 15.68 6.58 -10.94
C ILE A 34 17.01 7.31 -10.77
N ASP A 35 17.80 7.49 -11.84
CA ASP A 35 19.07 8.20 -11.78
C ASP A 35 18.87 9.73 -11.62
N LEU A 36 17.78 10.30 -12.17
CA LEU A 36 17.41 11.69 -11.94
C LEU A 36 16.97 11.96 -10.49
N SER A 37 16.34 10.97 -9.84
CA SER A 37 15.99 11.05 -8.41
C SER A 37 17.21 10.92 -7.48
N ARG A 38 18.31 10.29 -7.96
CA ARG A 38 19.57 10.19 -7.21
C ARG A 38 20.39 11.49 -7.26
N GLY A 39 20.27 12.29 -8.32
CA GLY A 39 20.97 13.57 -8.46
C GLY A 39 20.44 14.70 -7.57
N PHE A 40 19.19 14.59 -7.08
CA PHE A 40 18.54 15.64 -6.28
C PHE A 40 18.80 15.53 -4.76
N ALA A 41 19.53 14.50 -4.31
CA ALA A 41 19.78 14.24 -2.88
C ALA A 41 21.16 14.74 -2.40
N LEU A 42 21.63 15.88 -2.89
CA LEU A 42 22.79 16.60 -2.35
C LEU A 42 22.40 18.04 -2.01
N ASP A 43 21.70 18.23 -0.91
CA ASP A 43 22.00 19.33 0.02
C ASP A 43 21.23 19.12 1.33
N SER A 44 21.97 18.86 2.41
CA SER A 44 21.63 19.27 3.78
C SER A 44 22.72 18.80 4.74
N SER A 45 23.72 19.67 4.87
CA SER A 45 24.39 20.08 6.12
C SER A 45 24.63 19.04 7.23
N ASN A 46 25.89 18.60 7.30
CA ASN A 46 26.76 18.55 8.49
C ASN A 46 26.09 18.41 9.88
N ARG A 47 25.98 17.17 10.37
CA ARG A 47 25.92 16.88 11.82
C ARG A 47 26.91 15.76 12.14
N ALA A 48 27.95 16.11 12.89
CA ALA A 48 28.99 15.20 13.34
C ALA A 48 28.46 14.17 14.37
N SER A 49 29.19 13.05 14.42
CA SER A 49 29.29 12.01 15.46
C SER A 49 28.08 11.08 15.71
N SER A 50 28.02 10.00 14.92
CA SER A 50 28.14 8.59 15.37
C SER A 50 27.62 7.70 14.23
N THR A 51 28.51 7.14 13.41
CA THR A 51 28.08 6.16 12.39
C THR A 51 27.50 4.96 13.14
N PRO A 52 26.21 4.62 12.97
CA PRO A 52 25.68 3.40 13.56
C PRO A 52 26.45 2.25 12.91
N GLN A 53 27.16 1.48 13.73
CA GLN A 53 27.86 0.29 13.30
C GLN A 53 26.82 -0.66 12.70
N ARG A 54 26.82 -0.79 11.37
CA ARG A 54 25.88 -1.65 10.65
C ARG A 54 26.42 -3.08 10.76
N ASP A 55 25.61 -3.98 11.33
CA ASP A 55 25.93 -5.41 11.40
C ASP A 55 26.26 -5.93 9.98
N SER A 56 27.25 -6.83 9.87
CA SER A 56 27.62 -7.44 8.59
C SER A 56 26.42 -8.17 8.00
N LEU A 57 26.01 -7.80 6.78
CA LEU A 57 24.84 -8.36 6.12
C LEU A 57 25.09 -9.83 5.77
N ASP A 58 24.38 -10.73 6.45
CA ASP A 58 24.30 -12.13 6.07
C ASP A 58 23.34 -12.27 4.87
N LEU A 59 23.89 -12.65 3.71
CA LEU A 59 23.13 -12.85 2.47
C LEU A 59 22.59 -14.28 2.33
N THR A 60 22.87 -15.17 3.29
CA THR A 60 22.37 -16.55 3.24
C THR A 60 20.92 -16.66 3.69
N PHE A 61 20.38 -15.64 4.39
CA PHE A 61 19.00 -15.57 4.90
C PHE A 61 18.58 -16.75 5.82
N GLU A 62 19.51 -17.59 6.24
CA GLU A 62 19.27 -18.75 7.12
C GLU A 62 18.99 -18.31 8.58
N ASN A 63 19.47 -17.12 8.96
CA ASN A 63 19.31 -16.62 10.31
C ASN A 63 17.95 -15.94 10.53
N THR A 64 16.95 -16.75 10.91
CA THR A 64 15.60 -16.27 11.26
C THR A 64 15.58 -15.32 12.45
N LYS A 65 16.53 -15.43 13.39
CA LYS A 65 16.60 -14.56 14.58
C LYS A 65 16.92 -13.12 14.19
N ASP A 66 17.85 -12.93 13.26
CA ASP A 66 18.19 -11.59 12.77
C ASP A 66 17.11 -11.02 11.85
N ALA A 67 16.45 -11.86 11.05
CA ALA A 67 15.34 -11.45 10.19
C ALA A 67 14.14 -10.87 10.97
N PHE A 68 13.84 -11.42 12.16
CA PHE A 68 12.73 -10.95 13.01
C PHE A 68 13.16 -10.05 14.18
N LYS A 69 14.44 -9.66 14.27
CA LYS A 69 14.99 -8.77 15.33
C LYS A 69 14.23 -7.45 15.47
N SER A 70 13.66 -6.95 14.37
CA SER A 70 12.88 -5.70 14.34
C SER A 70 11.41 -5.84 14.75
N LYS A 71 10.95 -7.07 15.04
CA LYS A 71 9.55 -7.40 15.33
C LYS A 71 9.38 -7.89 16.77
N THR A 72 8.28 -7.50 17.37
CA THR A 72 7.85 -7.98 18.68
C THR A 72 7.14 -9.33 18.55
N THR A 73 7.13 -10.13 19.62
CA THR A 73 6.41 -11.41 19.67
C THR A 73 4.92 -11.24 19.32
N TRP A 74 4.32 -10.13 19.75
CA TRP A 74 2.92 -9.82 19.44
C TRP A 74 2.70 -9.56 17.94
N GLU A 75 3.62 -8.87 17.28
CA GLU A 75 3.56 -8.67 15.83
C GLU A 75 3.69 -9.99 15.05
N LEU A 76 4.47 -10.93 15.57
CA LEU A 76 4.61 -12.29 15.01
C LEU A 76 3.33 -13.11 15.19
N ILE A 77 2.76 -13.13 16.40
CA ILE A 77 1.49 -13.82 16.69
C ILE A 77 0.37 -13.25 15.82
N ARG A 78 0.27 -11.92 15.73
CA ARG A 78 -0.70 -11.25 14.87
C ARG A 78 -0.48 -11.60 13.39
N GLY A 79 0.78 -11.64 12.93
CA GLY A 79 1.10 -12.06 11.57
C GLY A 79 0.68 -13.50 11.28
N LEU A 80 0.91 -14.41 12.23
CA LEU A 80 0.47 -15.80 12.12
C LEU A 80 -1.07 -15.91 12.09
N LEU A 81 -1.77 -15.13 12.91
CA LEU A 81 -3.23 -15.07 12.90
C LEU A 81 -3.76 -14.59 11.55
N VAL A 82 -3.26 -13.46 11.06
CA VAL A 82 -3.64 -12.89 9.76
C VAL A 82 -3.36 -13.89 8.63
N LEU A 83 -2.19 -14.51 8.63
CA LEU A 83 -1.83 -15.53 7.65
C LEU A 83 -2.82 -16.71 7.67
N LYS A 84 -3.16 -17.23 8.85
CA LYS A 84 -4.10 -18.35 8.98
C LYS A 84 -5.50 -17.97 8.50
N LEU A 85 -5.97 -16.76 8.81
CA LEU A 85 -7.26 -16.26 8.33
C LEU A 85 -7.26 -16.08 6.80
N SER A 86 -6.18 -15.55 6.23
CA SER A 86 -6.03 -15.36 4.78
C SER A 86 -5.75 -16.65 4.00
N THR A 87 -5.40 -17.75 4.68
CA THR A 87 -5.25 -19.06 4.03
C THR A 87 -6.60 -19.79 3.90
N ASN A 88 -7.65 -19.32 4.59
CA ASN A 88 -8.96 -19.93 4.51
C ASN A 88 -9.74 -19.34 3.33
N ASP A 89 -9.88 -20.14 2.27
CA ASP A 89 -10.56 -19.75 1.04
C ASP A 89 -11.97 -19.22 1.29
N TYR A 90 -12.73 -19.83 2.20
CA TYR A 90 -14.09 -19.39 2.52
C TYR A 90 -14.14 -17.97 3.10
N LEU A 91 -13.19 -17.63 3.99
CA LEU A 91 -13.09 -16.29 4.58
C LEU A 91 -12.66 -15.25 3.54
N VAL A 92 -11.75 -15.62 2.64
CA VAL A 92 -11.25 -14.73 1.59
C VAL A 92 -12.32 -14.51 0.51
N GLU A 93 -13.05 -15.54 0.11
CA GLU A 93 -14.12 -15.42 -0.89
C GLU A 93 -15.33 -14.64 -0.38
N ASN A 94 -15.66 -14.76 0.91
CA ASN A 94 -16.82 -14.09 1.51
C ASN A 94 -16.46 -12.86 2.34
N HIS A 95 -15.25 -12.32 2.19
CA HIS A 95 -14.74 -11.23 3.04
C HIS A 95 -15.67 -10.02 3.06
N GLU A 96 -16.21 -9.59 1.92
CA GLU A 96 -17.11 -8.43 1.83
C GLU A 96 -18.36 -8.60 2.70
N LYS A 97 -19.03 -9.75 2.61
CA LYS A 97 -20.20 -10.09 3.42
C LYS A 97 -19.87 -10.17 4.90
N LEU A 98 -18.73 -10.79 5.24
CA LEU A 98 -18.26 -10.90 6.62
C LEU A 98 -17.93 -9.53 7.23
N MET A 99 -17.36 -8.62 6.45
CA MET A 99 -17.07 -7.25 6.87
C MET A 99 -18.37 -6.47 7.12
N MET A 100 -19.37 -6.58 6.24
CA MET A 100 -20.67 -5.95 6.43
C MET A 100 -21.42 -6.50 7.65
N GLN A 101 -21.52 -7.83 7.75
CA GLN A 101 -22.18 -8.50 8.87
C GLN A 101 -21.45 -8.24 10.18
N GLY A 102 -20.12 -8.29 10.18
CA GLY A 102 -19.28 -7.96 11.33
C GLY A 102 -19.51 -6.53 11.82
N LYS A 103 -19.52 -5.55 10.92
CA LYS A 103 -19.87 -4.15 11.27
C LYS A 103 -21.29 -4.03 11.84
N LYS A 104 -22.26 -4.78 11.30
CA LYS A 104 -23.66 -4.74 11.75
C LYS A 104 -23.88 -5.42 13.12
N ILE A 105 -23.18 -6.53 13.38
CA ILE A 105 -23.33 -7.32 14.62
C ILE A 105 -22.52 -6.70 15.77
N LEU A 106 -21.25 -6.36 15.52
CA LEU A 106 -20.34 -5.84 16.54
C LEU A 106 -20.45 -4.32 16.70
N GLY A 107 -21.02 -3.64 15.72
CA GLY A 107 -21.04 -2.18 15.65
C GLY A 107 -19.70 -1.59 15.16
N PRO A 108 -19.71 -0.34 14.68
CA PRO A 108 -18.57 0.26 14.00
C PRO A 108 -17.34 0.44 14.89
N LYS A 109 -17.53 0.77 16.17
CA LYS A 109 -16.43 1.03 17.11
C LYS A 109 -15.67 -0.25 17.49
N LEU A 110 -16.39 -1.29 17.89
CA LEU A 110 -15.78 -2.56 18.28
C LEU A 110 -15.15 -3.26 17.08
N PHE A 111 -15.83 -3.22 15.93
CA PHE A 111 -15.28 -3.71 14.67
C PHE A 111 -13.97 -3.02 14.30
N LYS A 112 -13.91 -1.67 14.39
CA LYS A 112 -12.67 -0.92 14.13
C LYS A 112 -11.55 -1.36 15.08
N ILE A 113 -11.83 -1.57 16.37
CA ILE A 113 -10.83 -2.02 17.35
C ILE A 113 -10.30 -3.42 16.99
N ILE A 114 -11.18 -4.37 16.66
CA ILE A 114 -10.80 -5.73 16.27
C ILE A 114 -9.93 -5.70 15.01
N MET A 115 -10.34 -4.93 14.00
CA MET A 115 -9.60 -4.82 12.74
C MET A 115 -8.23 -4.15 12.94
N ARG A 116 -8.14 -3.13 13.81
CA ARG A 116 -6.86 -2.51 14.20
C ARG A 116 -5.91 -3.50 14.89
N HIS A 117 -6.41 -4.45 15.67
CA HIS A 117 -5.57 -5.47 16.31
C HIS A 117 -5.21 -6.64 15.39
N THR A 118 -5.85 -6.75 14.23
CA THR A 118 -5.66 -7.85 13.26
C THR A 118 -5.08 -7.32 11.95
N PHE A 119 -5.89 -7.25 10.88
CA PHE A 119 -5.47 -6.93 9.52
C PHE A 119 -4.96 -5.50 9.38
N TYR A 120 -5.69 -4.50 9.89
CA TYR A 120 -5.29 -3.11 9.74
C TYR A 120 -3.99 -2.82 10.48
N GLY A 121 -3.82 -3.34 11.70
CA GLY A 121 -2.54 -3.17 12.36
C GLY A 121 -1.39 -3.86 11.63
N HIS A 122 -1.64 -4.96 10.91
CA HIS A 122 -0.61 -5.72 10.21
C HIS A 122 -0.16 -5.07 8.90
N PHE A 123 -1.11 -4.54 8.12
CA PHE A 123 -0.83 -3.98 6.80
C PHE A 123 -0.75 -2.45 6.78
N VAL A 124 -1.42 -1.75 7.71
CA VAL A 124 -1.47 -0.29 7.75
C VAL A 124 -0.55 0.23 8.86
N ALA A 125 0.42 1.08 8.49
CA ALA A 125 1.40 1.63 9.42
C ALA A 125 0.81 2.69 10.37
N GLY A 126 -0.26 3.37 9.96
CA GLY A 126 -0.98 4.38 10.73
C GLY A 126 -2.06 5.05 9.89
N GLU A 127 -3.07 5.62 10.55
CA GLU A 127 -4.17 6.35 9.89
C GLU A 127 -3.71 7.77 9.46
N ASP A 128 -2.78 8.37 10.21
CA ASP A 128 -2.30 9.73 10.01
C ASP A 128 -0.76 9.79 9.91
N THR A 129 -0.24 10.90 9.38
CA THR A 129 1.22 11.14 9.29
C THR A 129 1.93 10.99 10.63
N GLU A 130 1.33 11.49 11.72
CA GLU A 130 1.90 11.39 13.07
C GLU A 130 1.92 9.94 13.58
N ALA A 131 0.89 9.16 13.27
CA ALA A 131 0.79 7.76 13.69
C ALA A 131 1.84 6.86 13.02
N ILE A 132 2.29 7.23 11.81
CA ILE A 132 3.26 6.45 11.02
C ILE A 132 4.70 6.72 11.48
N LYS A 133 5.02 7.93 11.96
CA LYS A 133 6.38 8.33 12.43
C LYS A 133 7.06 7.31 13.34
N PRO A 134 6.45 6.83 14.45
CA PRO A 134 7.11 5.88 15.34
C PRO A 134 7.42 4.54 14.66
N VAL A 135 6.60 4.10 13.70
CA VAL A 135 6.84 2.87 12.94
C VAL A 135 8.05 3.06 12.01
N LEU A 136 8.12 4.21 11.33
CA LEU A 136 9.25 4.58 10.48
C LEU A 136 10.56 4.68 11.27
N ASP A 137 10.55 5.34 12.43
CA ASP A 137 11.73 5.49 13.28
C ASP A 137 12.25 4.16 13.78
N ARG A 138 11.34 3.27 14.20
CA ARG A 138 11.69 1.91 14.61
C ARG A 138 12.30 1.13 13.45
N LEU A 139 11.72 1.15 12.25
CA LEU A 139 12.29 0.46 11.10
C LEU A 139 13.67 1.03 10.72
N ARG A 140 13.82 2.36 10.75
CA ARG A 140 15.10 3.05 10.54
C ARG A 140 16.16 2.65 11.54
N SER A 141 15.82 2.47 12.82
CA SER A 141 16.79 2.05 13.85
C SER A 141 17.33 0.64 13.61
N PHE A 142 16.60 -0.22 12.90
CA PHE A 142 17.06 -1.53 12.45
C PHE A 142 17.72 -1.50 11.05
N GLY A 143 17.99 -0.31 10.50
CA GLY A 143 18.59 -0.15 9.17
C GLY A 143 17.64 -0.42 8.00
N VAL A 144 16.34 -0.58 8.27
CA VAL A 144 15.31 -0.85 7.25
C VAL A 144 14.77 0.47 6.71
N LYS A 145 14.91 0.69 5.40
CA LYS A 145 14.28 1.83 4.70
C LYS A 145 12.85 1.47 4.32
N SER A 146 11.90 2.35 4.61
CA SER A 146 10.48 2.17 4.28
C SER A 146 10.10 3.03 3.08
N ILE A 147 9.22 2.50 2.24
CA ILE A 147 8.50 3.24 1.21
C ILE A 147 7.06 3.38 1.71
N LEU A 148 6.52 4.60 1.69
CA LEU A 148 5.16 4.88 2.11
C LEU A 148 4.24 4.86 0.89
N ASP A 149 3.22 4.01 0.94
CA ASP A 149 2.16 3.94 -0.06
C ASP A 149 0.87 4.50 0.54
N TYR A 150 0.29 5.52 -0.08
CA TYR A 150 -0.91 6.19 0.41
C TYR A 150 -2.16 5.57 -0.24
N SER A 151 -2.92 4.80 0.53
CA SER A 151 -4.12 4.10 0.06
C SER A 151 -5.39 4.92 0.32
N ALA A 152 -5.71 5.87 -0.57
CA ALA A 152 -6.86 6.78 -0.44
C ALA A 152 -8.16 6.23 -1.06
N GLU A 153 -8.15 5.00 -1.59
CA GLU A 153 -9.20 4.51 -2.49
C GLU A 153 -10.53 4.17 -1.79
N GLU A 154 -10.60 4.19 -0.45
CA GLU A 154 -11.79 3.76 0.33
C GLU A 154 -12.58 4.89 1.02
N ASP A 155 -12.15 6.15 0.97
CA ASP A 155 -12.89 7.26 1.62
C ASP A 155 -14.12 7.75 0.84
N MET A 156 -14.41 7.15 -0.31
CA MET A 156 -15.66 7.38 -1.03
C MET A 156 -16.59 6.18 -0.82
N SER A 157 -17.73 6.38 -0.16
CA SER A 157 -18.79 5.38 -0.28
C SER A 157 -19.17 5.25 -1.75
N GLU A 158 -19.50 4.04 -2.21
CA GLU A 158 -19.98 3.86 -3.58
C GLU A 158 -21.14 4.81 -3.91
N GLU A 159 -21.98 5.16 -2.91
CA GLU A 159 -23.02 6.17 -3.07
C GLU A 159 -22.46 7.58 -3.27
N GLN A 160 -21.43 7.99 -2.51
CA GLN A 160 -20.79 9.31 -2.68
C GLN A 160 -20.05 9.43 -4.02
N ALA A 161 -19.44 8.33 -4.50
CA ALA A 161 -18.84 8.27 -5.83
C ALA A 161 -19.90 8.39 -6.93
N LYS A 162 -21.02 7.67 -6.80
CA LYS A 162 -22.15 7.77 -7.73
C LYS A 162 -22.80 9.15 -7.71
N GLU A 163 -22.97 9.76 -6.53
CA GLU A 163 -23.51 11.12 -6.37
C GLU A 163 -22.58 12.19 -6.93
N ALA A 164 -21.28 12.08 -6.69
CA ALA A 164 -20.28 13.00 -7.25
C ALA A 164 -20.23 12.89 -8.79
N MET A 165 -20.32 11.67 -9.33
CA MET A 165 -20.35 11.42 -10.76
C MET A 165 -21.64 11.93 -11.41
N HIS A 166 -22.80 11.76 -10.74
CA HIS A 166 -24.09 12.30 -11.17
C HIS A 166 -24.14 13.83 -11.09
N ARG A 167 -23.53 14.42 -10.07
CA ARG A 167 -23.39 15.88 -9.94
C ARG A 167 -22.47 16.46 -11.02
N ALA A 168 -21.37 15.77 -11.32
CA ALA A 168 -20.45 16.16 -12.39
C ALA A 168 -21.12 16.11 -13.77
N SER A 169 -21.90 15.07 -14.08
CA SER A 169 -22.61 14.95 -15.36
C SER A 169 -23.72 16.02 -15.52
N LEU A 170 -24.44 16.34 -14.44
CA LEU A 170 -25.43 17.44 -14.44
C LEU A 170 -24.78 18.80 -14.66
N SER A 171 -23.62 19.05 -14.05
CA SER A 171 -22.89 20.31 -14.24
C SER A 171 -22.38 20.48 -15.68
N HIS A 172 -22.08 19.38 -16.38
CA HIS A 172 -21.64 19.40 -17.77
C HIS A 172 -22.80 19.76 -18.73
N GLN A 173 -24.02 19.30 -18.45
CA GLN A 173 -25.21 19.64 -19.25
C GLN A 173 -25.70 21.08 -19.02
N ILE A 174 -25.47 21.65 -17.83
CA ILE A 174 -25.83 23.05 -17.52
C ILE A 174 -24.79 24.03 -18.10
N GLY A 175 -23.54 23.59 -18.26
CA GLY A 175 -22.47 24.38 -18.91
C GLY A 175 -22.67 24.59 -20.41
N GLU A 176 -23.18 23.59 -21.13
CA GLU A 176 -23.42 23.70 -22.59
C GLU A 176 -24.71 24.47 -22.92
N THR A 177 -25.73 24.44 -22.05
CA THR A 177 -27.01 25.12 -22.34
C THR A 177 -26.98 26.64 -22.13
N LYS A 178 -25.94 27.20 -21.50
CA LYS A 178 -25.80 28.64 -21.27
C LYS A 178 -24.83 29.38 -22.20
N SER A 179 -24.07 28.67 -23.05
CA SER A 179 -23.13 29.32 -23.98
C SER A 179 -23.70 29.59 -25.39
N GLY A 180 -24.99 29.28 -25.64
CA GLY A 180 -25.61 29.37 -26.97
C GLY A 180 -26.71 30.43 -27.15
N LYS A 181 -26.94 31.31 -26.19
CA LYS A 181 -27.94 32.40 -26.30
C LYS A 181 -27.52 33.63 -25.50
N GLU A 182 -26.57 34.39 -26.03
CA GLU A 182 -26.66 35.84 -26.04
C GLU A 182 -25.61 36.41 -27.02
N ILE A 183 -26.15 37.22 -27.96
CA ILE A 183 -25.54 38.02 -29.03
C ILE A 183 -25.10 37.25 -30.28
#